data_AF-A0A2Z3GTP5-F1
#
_entry.id   AF-A0A2Z3GTP5-F1
#
_cell.length_a   1.000
_cell.length_b   1.000
_cell.length_c   1.000
_cell.angle_alpha   90.00
_cell.angle_beta   90.00
_cell.angle_gamma   90.00
#
_symmetry.space_group_name_H-M   'P 1'
#
loop_
_entity.id
_entity.type
_entity.pdbx_description
1 polymer ?
#
loop_
_entity_poly.entity_id
_entity_poly.type
_entity_poly.pdbx_seq_one_letter_code
_entity_poly.pdbx_strand_id
1 'polypeptide(L)'
;MIVRYGSYQHDDGECAVAVDQQALENDAGQYYARRVTWTISGQLQADTAAALAVKMVQLERAYAVWYRDLVLADGPTVVWQLPNAGSTTGVKIVKPPSYPSGAGAQLTTFVDYSIVATADYPAGGGENLLRSFTETLAFSGGGPRRTVVECANAPPQEQVLALYTAFRATQIGQAVGLTGYPTPPAPLWPGKLEVDGEPTLGSPRLRNGVYVDWPVSWAYRFVSATPLAGVPNRWPAG
;
A
#
# COMPACT_ATOMS: atom_id res chain seq x y z
N MET A 1 -16.83 -10.34 -30.08
CA MET A 1 -16.37 -9.82 -28.77
C MET A 1 -15.33 -8.73 -28.98
N ILE A 2 -15.53 -7.58 -28.34
CA ILE A 2 -14.76 -6.35 -28.54
C ILE A 2 -14.22 -5.85 -27.20
N VAL A 3 -12.93 -5.51 -27.17
CA VAL A 3 -12.30 -4.81 -26.03
C VAL A 3 -12.23 -3.31 -26.30
N ARG A 4 -12.56 -2.51 -25.28
CA ARG A 4 -12.47 -1.05 -25.32
C ARG A 4 -11.67 -0.54 -24.14
N TYR A 5 -10.77 0.41 -24.39
CA TYR A 5 -10.02 1.15 -23.37
C TYR A 5 -10.22 2.65 -23.54
N GLY A 6 -11.03 3.25 -22.66
CA GLY A 6 -11.51 4.61 -22.84
C GLY A 6 -12.25 4.79 -24.18
N SER A 7 -11.72 5.64 -25.06
CA SER A 7 -12.26 5.86 -26.40
C SER A 7 -11.64 4.95 -27.48
N TYR A 8 -10.59 4.20 -27.16
CA TYR A 8 -9.95 3.28 -28.09
C TYR A 8 -10.72 1.96 -28.11
N GLN A 9 -10.99 1.45 -29.32
CA GLN A 9 -11.68 0.19 -29.54
C GLN A 9 -10.76 -0.72 -30.38
N HIS A 10 -10.56 -1.94 -29.89
CA HIS A 10 -9.91 -3.00 -30.66
C HIS A 10 -10.84 -3.55 -31.75
N ASP A 11 -10.27 -4.18 -32.78
CA ASP A 11 -11.06 -4.85 -33.80
C ASP A 11 -11.83 -6.04 -33.20
N ASP A 12 -12.95 -6.42 -33.82
CA ASP A 12 -13.78 -7.53 -33.32
C ASP A 12 -13.03 -8.86 -33.40
N GLY A 13 -13.00 -9.60 -32.29
CA GLY A 13 -12.26 -10.86 -32.19
C GLY A 13 -10.74 -10.72 -32.12
N GLU A 14 -10.19 -9.50 -32.04
CA GLU A 14 -8.74 -9.27 -31.98
C GLU A 14 -8.10 -9.73 -30.65
N CYS A 15 -8.86 -9.63 -29.55
CA CYS A 15 -8.37 -9.78 -28.19
C CYS A 15 -8.88 -11.05 -27.51
N ALA A 16 -7.99 -11.72 -26.79
CA ALA A 16 -8.29 -12.62 -25.70
C ALA A 16 -8.01 -11.92 -24.36
N VAL A 17 -8.95 -12.04 -23.42
CA VAL A 17 -8.87 -11.40 -22.10
C VAL A 17 -8.92 -12.46 -21.00
N ALA A 18 -7.91 -12.46 -20.13
CA ALA A 18 -7.91 -13.22 -18.88
C ALA A 18 -8.08 -12.24 -17.70
N VAL A 19 -9.03 -12.54 -16.81
CA VAL A 19 -9.33 -11.73 -15.62
C VAL A 19 -8.97 -12.53 -14.37
N ASP A 20 -8.11 -11.95 -13.55
CA ASP A 20 -7.71 -12.46 -12.24
C ASP A 20 -8.18 -11.53 -11.13
N GLN A 21 -8.55 -12.10 -9.98
CA GLN A 21 -8.94 -11.34 -8.79
C GLN A 21 -8.20 -11.86 -7.56
N GLN A 22 -7.54 -10.95 -6.86
CA GLN A 22 -6.77 -11.24 -5.67
C GLN A 22 -7.31 -10.46 -4.47
N ALA A 23 -7.53 -11.13 -3.35
CA ALA A 23 -7.81 -10.47 -2.07
C ALA A 23 -6.54 -9.80 -1.53
N LEU A 24 -6.65 -8.54 -1.11
CA LEU A 24 -5.61 -7.80 -0.41
C LEU A 24 -5.95 -7.73 1.07
N GLU A 25 -4.98 -8.11 1.89
CA GLU A 25 -5.10 -8.19 3.35
C GLU A 25 -4.19 -7.15 4.02
N ASN A 26 -4.59 -6.67 5.19
CA ASN A 26 -3.76 -5.84 6.05
C ASN A 26 -2.78 -6.71 6.87
N ASP A 27 -1.93 -6.08 7.69
CA ASP A 27 -0.96 -6.80 8.51
C ASP A 27 -1.61 -7.76 9.55
N ALA A 28 -2.92 -7.62 9.80
CA ALA A 28 -3.71 -8.52 10.64
C ALA A 28 -4.47 -9.62 9.86
N GLY A 29 -4.25 -9.75 8.54
CA GLY A 29 -4.93 -10.74 7.69
C GLY A 29 -6.39 -10.39 7.38
N GLN A 30 -6.81 -9.15 7.61
CA GLN A 30 -8.17 -8.71 7.30
C GLN A 30 -8.24 -8.21 5.86
N TYR A 31 -9.22 -8.71 5.11
CA TYR A 31 -9.50 -8.28 3.74
C TYR A 31 -9.95 -6.81 3.71
N TYR A 32 -9.21 -5.96 3.00
CA TYR A 32 -9.52 -4.52 2.90
C TYR A 32 -9.76 -4.04 1.46
N ALA A 33 -9.32 -4.79 0.46
CA ALA A 33 -9.51 -4.49 -0.95
C ALA A 33 -9.33 -5.73 -1.81
N ARG A 34 -9.89 -5.74 -3.01
CA ARG A 34 -9.50 -6.68 -4.06
C ARG A 34 -8.68 -5.98 -5.12
N ARG A 35 -7.65 -6.66 -5.62
CA ARG A 35 -6.97 -6.31 -6.86
C ARG A 35 -7.61 -7.09 -7.99
N VAL A 36 -7.97 -6.41 -9.06
CA VAL A 36 -8.42 -7.03 -10.31
C VAL A 36 -7.35 -6.77 -11.36
N THR A 37 -6.87 -7.84 -11.99
CA THR A 37 -5.85 -7.78 -13.03
C THR A 37 -6.40 -8.36 -14.32
N TRP A 38 -6.28 -7.60 -15.41
CA TRP A 38 -6.64 -8.03 -16.75
C TRP A 38 -5.38 -8.23 -17.55
N THR A 39 -5.21 -9.43 -18.09
CA THR A 39 -4.20 -9.71 -19.12
C THR A 39 -4.89 -9.78 -20.45
N ILE A 40 -4.54 -8.86 -21.35
CA ILE A 40 -5.05 -8.78 -22.71
C ILE A 40 -3.94 -9.26 -23.63
N SER A 41 -4.22 -10.28 -24.43
CA SER A 41 -3.36 -10.73 -25.51
C SER A 41 -4.13 -10.67 -26.81
N GLY A 42 -3.50 -10.25 -27.89
CA GLY A 42 -4.16 -10.15 -29.17
C GLY A 42 -3.18 -10.10 -30.32
N GLN A 43 -3.73 -9.96 -31.53
CA GLN A 43 -2.95 -9.85 -32.75
C GLN A 43 -3.46 -8.66 -33.57
N LEU A 44 -2.61 -7.66 -33.76
CA LEU A 44 -2.90 -6.60 -34.73
C LEU A 44 -2.69 -7.17 -36.13
N GLN A 45 -3.64 -6.92 -37.04
CA GLN A 45 -3.56 -7.35 -38.44
C GLN A 45 -3.79 -6.16 -39.38
N ALA A 46 -3.08 -6.14 -40.51
CA ALA A 46 -3.29 -5.17 -41.59
C ALA A 46 -2.78 -5.70 -42.94
N ASP A 47 -3.29 -5.14 -44.03
CA ASP A 47 -2.94 -5.56 -45.40
C ASP A 47 -1.51 -5.16 -45.82
N THR A 48 -0.90 -4.20 -45.12
CA THR A 48 0.44 -3.70 -45.41
C THR A 48 1.21 -3.41 -44.13
N ALA A 49 2.54 -3.51 -44.18
CA ALA A 49 3.41 -3.17 -43.06
C ALA A 49 3.24 -1.72 -42.59
N ALA A 50 2.98 -0.77 -43.51
CA ALA A 50 2.72 0.62 -43.18
C ALA A 50 1.42 0.79 -42.37
N ALA A 51 0.34 0.11 -42.78
CA ALA A 51 -0.92 0.13 -42.04
C ALA A 51 -0.79 -0.57 -40.67
N LEU A 52 0.00 -1.65 -40.58
CA LEU A 52 0.29 -2.33 -39.32
C LEU A 52 1.03 -1.40 -38.34
N ALA A 53 2.05 -0.66 -38.82
CA ALA A 53 2.77 0.30 -38.00
C ALA A 53 1.85 1.42 -37.45
N VAL A 54 0.88 1.87 -38.25
CA VAL A 54 -0.14 2.84 -37.79
C VAL A 54 -0.99 2.24 -36.66
N LYS A 55 -1.45 0.99 -36.78
CA LYS A 55 -2.21 0.31 -35.71
C LYS A 55 -1.38 0.16 -34.42
N MET A 56 -0.09 -0.19 -34.53
CA MET A 56 0.81 -0.28 -33.37
C MET A 56 0.92 1.06 -32.64
N VAL A 57 1.16 2.16 -33.37
CA VAL A 57 1.25 3.51 -32.78
C VAL A 57 -0.06 3.92 -32.13
N GLN A 58 -1.21 3.60 -32.73
CA GLN A 58 -2.53 3.88 -32.14
C GLN A 58 -2.74 3.11 -30.83
N LEU A 59 -2.39 1.82 -30.81
CA LEU A 59 -2.45 0.98 -29.62
C LEU A 59 -1.56 1.55 -28.50
N GLU A 60 -0.31 1.85 -28.79
CA GLU A 60 0.64 2.43 -27.84
C GLU A 60 0.15 3.78 -27.29
N ARG A 61 -0.36 4.64 -28.16
CA ARG A 61 -0.90 5.95 -27.75
C ARG A 61 -2.13 5.81 -26.86
N ALA A 62 -3.01 4.84 -27.12
CA ALA A 62 -4.19 4.60 -26.31
C ALA A 62 -3.79 4.15 -24.90
N TYR A 63 -2.89 3.17 -24.78
CA TYR A 63 -2.49 2.58 -23.51
C TYR A 63 -1.40 3.38 -22.76
N ALA A 64 -0.84 4.42 -23.36
CA ALA A 64 0.04 5.38 -22.68
C ALA A 64 -0.70 6.24 -21.64
N VAL A 65 -2.03 6.37 -21.77
CA VAL A 65 -2.84 7.17 -20.85
C VAL A 65 -3.47 6.26 -19.81
N TRP A 66 -3.15 6.46 -18.53
CA TRP A 66 -3.78 5.73 -17.43
C TRP A 66 -5.17 6.27 -17.08
N TYR A 67 -5.86 5.57 -16.19
CA TYR A 67 -7.12 6.01 -15.58
C TYR A 67 -8.30 6.08 -16.54
N ARG A 68 -8.36 5.14 -17.48
CA ARG A 68 -9.51 4.91 -18.35
C ARG A 68 -10.20 3.59 -18.01
N ASP A 69 -11.48 3.51 -18.30
CA ASP A 69 -12.24 2.28 -18.13
C ASP A 69 -11.81 1.25 -19.18
N LEU A 70 -11.74 -0.01 -18.78
CA LEU A 70 -11.52 -1.14 -19.68
C LEU A 70 -12.79 -1.99 -19.71
N VAL A 71 -13.29 -2.29 -20.89
CA VAL A 71 -14.57 -2.99 -21.09
C VAL A 71 -14.40 -4.10 -22.11
N LEU A 72 -14.89 -5.29 -21.77
CA LEU A 72 -15.10 -6.38 -22.72
C LEU A 72 -16.60 -6.48 -22.99
N ALA A 73 -16.99 -6.35 -24.26
CA ALA A 73 -18.39 -6.42 -24.68
C ALA A 73 -18.59 -7.50 -25.76
N ASP A 74 -19.79 -8.04 -25.81
CA ASP A 74 -20.27 -8.87 -26.90
C ASP A 74 -21.50 -8.21 -27.54
N GLY A 75 -21.31 -7.61 -28.72
CA GLY A 75 -22.28 -6.70 -29.32
C GLY A 75 -22.61 -5.52 -28.38
N PRO A 76 -23.89 -5.29 -28.01
CA PRO A 76 -24.28 -4.23 -27.08
C PRO A 76 -24.08 -4.60 -25.60
N THR A 77 -23.82 -5.87 -25.28
CA THR A 77 -23.80 -6.36 -23.90
C THR A 77 -22.39 -6.30 -23.32
N VAL A 78 -22.25 -5.68 -22.14
CA VAL A 78 -20.99 -5.70 -21.38
C VAL A 78 -20.85 -7.06 -20.68
N VAL A 79 -19.75 -7.76 -20.95
CA VAL A 79 -19.41 -9.06 -20.33
C VAL A 79 -18.61 -8.83 -19.06
N TRP A 80 -17.52 -8.06 -19.17
CA TRP A 80 -16.68 -7.67 -18.04
C TRP A 80 -16.28 -6.21 -18.16
N GLN A 81 -15.98 -5.60 -17.02
CA GLN A 81 -15.46 -4.25 -16.95
C GLN A 81 -14.47 -4.09 -15.80
N LEU A 82 -13.48 -3.25 -16.03
CA LEU A 82 -12.55 -2.74 -15.04
C LEU A 82 -12.71 -1.20 -15.01
N PRO A 83 -13.68 -0.68 -14.24
CA PRO A 83 -13.95 0.76 -14.19
C PRO A 83 -12.88 1.50 -13.38
N ASN A 84 -12.49 2.69 -13.84
CA ASN A 84 -11.65 3.61 -13.08
C ASN A 84 -12.41 4.19 -11.88
N ALA A 85 -13.69 4.51 -12.07
CA ALA A 85 -14.56 4.94 -10.99
C ALA A 85 -14.71 3.86 -9.91
N GLY A 86 -14.62 4.26 -8.64
CA GLY A 86 -14.70 3.35 -7.50
C GLY A 86 -13.42 2.56 -7.19
N SER A 87 -12.36 2.72 -7.97
CA SER A 87 -11.04 2.15 -7.66
C SER A 87 -10.19 3.12 -6.82
N THR A 88 -9.43 2.59 -5.86
CA THR A 88 -8.49 3.38 -5.03
C THR A 88 -7.19 3.68 -5.75
N THR A 89 -6.77 2.82 -6.67
CA THR A 89 -5.53 3.03 -7.43
C THR A 89 -5.75 3.73 -8.76
N GLY A 90 -6.97 3.71 -9.29
CA GLY A 90 -7.22 3.93 -10.71
C GLY A 90 -6.85 2.71 -11.55
N VAL A 91 -7.37 2.63 -12.77
CA VAL A 91 -6.94 1.63 -13.76
C VAL A 91 -5.55 2.03 -14.25
N LYS A 92 -4.57 1.19 -13.96
CA LYS A 92 -3.16 1.38 -14.34
C LYS A 92 -2.73 0.31 -15.31
N ILE A 93 -1.95 0.73 -16.32
CA ILE A 93 -1.31 -0.19 -17.26
C ILE A 93 0.05 -0.56 -16.68
N VAL A 94 0.14 -1.75 -16.08
CA VAL A 94 1.36 -2.26 -15.43
C VAL A 94 2.33 -2.90 -16.43
N LYS A 95 1.78 -3.44 -17.53
CA LYS A 95 2.55 -3.85 -18.70
C LYS A 95 1.95 -3.15 -19.92
N PRO A 96 2.58 -2.09 -20.43
CA PRO A 96 2.18 -1.46 -21.69
C PRO A 96 2.18 -2.46 -22.86
N PRO A 97 1.62 -2.09 -24.02
CA PRO A 97 1.71 -2.91 -25.22
C PRO A 97 3.13 -3.39 -25.45
N SER A 98 3.29 -4.71 -25.46
CA SER A 98 4.56 -5.39 -25.64
C SER A 98 4.38 -6.44 -26.71
N TYR A 99 5.39 -6.60 -27.57
CA TYR A 99 5.34 -7.50 -28.72
C TYR A 99 6.32 -8.65 -28.46
N PRO A 100 5.87 -9.75 -27.82
CA PRO A 100 6.75 -10.77 -27.26
C PRO A 100 7.48 -11.63 -28.29
N SER A 101 7.07 -11.56 -29.56
CA SER A 101 7.68 -12.30 -30.66
C SER A 101 7.94 -11.33 -31.82
N GLY A 102 9.02 -11.60 -32.57
CA GLY A 102 9.33 -10.95 -33.85
C GLY A 102 9.64 -11.96 -34.96
N ALA A 103 9.16 -13.19 -34.84
CA ALA A 103 9.46 -14.29 -35.76
C ALA A 103 8.40 -14.46 -36.85
N GLY A 104 8.81 -15.01 -38.00
CA GLY A 104 7.91 -15.34 -39.11
C GLY A 104 7.37 -14.11 -39.85
N ALA A 105 6.09 -14.14 -40.22
CA ALA A 105 5.41 -13.05 -40.92
C ALA A 105 5.04 -11.85 -40.01
N GLN A 106 5.52 -11.85 -38.77
CA GLN A 106 5.32 -10.73 -37.86
C GLN A 106 5.95 -9.45 -38.42
N LEU A 107 5.29 -8.32 -38.18
CA LEU A 107 5.60 -7.00 -38.75
C LEU A 107 5.38 -6.87 -40.28
N THR A 108 4.88 -7.92 -40.95
CA THR A 108 4.50 -7.84 -42.37
C THR A 108 2.99 -7.69 -42.53
N THR A 109 2.21 -8.62 -41.99
CA THR A 109 0.73 -8.59 -42.03
C THR A 109 0.09 -8.65 -40.66
N PHE A 110 0.85 -9.05 -39.62
CA PHE A 110 0.36 -9.08 -38.26
C PHE A 110 1.45 -8.87 -37.21
N VAL A 111 1.08 -8.56 -35.97
CA VAL A 111 1.98 -8.62 -34.81
C VAL A 111 1.19 -8.99 -33.55
N ASP A 112 1.73 -9.93 -32.78
CA ASP A 112 1.12 -10.33 -31.51
C ASP A 112 1.53 -9.36 -30.41
N TYR A 113 0.61 -9.06 -29.49
CA TYR A 113 0.87 -8.18 -28.37
C TYR A 113 0.28 -8.70 -27.06
N SER A 114 0.82 -8.17 -25.95
CA SER A 114 0.35 -8.42 -24.60
C SER A 114 0.35 -7.12 -23.79
N ILE A 115 -0.74 -6.89 -23.06
CA ILE A 115 -0.99 -5.75 -22.18
C ILE A 115 -1.50 -6.29 -20.84
N VAL A 116 -1.09 -5.66 -19.74
CA VAL A 116 -1.63 -5.98 -18.41
C VAL A 116 -2.09 -4.70 -17.73
N ALA A 117 -3.36 -4.70 -17.31
CA ALA A 117 -3.99 -3.63 -16.57
C ALA A 117 -4.39 -4.10 -15.17
N THR A 118 -4.34 -3.20 -14.18
CA THR A 118 -4.75 -3.51 -12.81
C THR A 118 -5.50 -2.35 -12.17
N ALA A 119 -6.43 -2.67 -11.28
CA ALA A 119 -7.06 -1.71 -10.38
C ALA A 119 -7.39 -2.37 -9.04
N ASP A 120 -7.27 -1.61 -7.95
CA ASP A 120 -7.67 -2.03 -6.61
C ASP A 120 -9.02 -1.41 -6.24
N TYR A 121 -9.94 -2.22 -5.73
CA TYR A 121 -11.26 -1.81 -5.27
C TYR A 121 -11.38 -2.09 -3.78
N PRO A 122 -11.87 -1.13 -2.98
CA PRO A 122 -12.01 -1.33 -1.55
C PRO A 122 -13.01 -2.46 -1.27
N ALA A 123 -12.74 -3.24 -0.24
CA ALA A 123 -13.74 -4.11 0.36
C ALA A 123 -14.84 -3.17 0.90
N GLY A 124 -16.10 -3.40 0.51
CA GLY A 124 -17.21 -2.52 0.93
C GLY A 124 -17.27 -2.36 2.45
N GLY A 125 -17.78 -1.23 2.93
CA GLY A 125 -17.97 -1.01 4.37
C GLY A 125 -17.71 0.42 4.87
N GLY A 126 -16.97 1.26 4.13
CA GLY A 126 -16.72 2.66 4.51
C GLY A 126 -15.93 2.86 5.82
N GLU A 127 -15.68 1.80 6.56
CA GLU A 127 -14.91 1.79 7.80
C GLU A 127 -13.44 2.12 7.54
N ASN A 128 -12.85 2.89 8.46
CA ASN A 128 -11.43 3.23 8.40
C ASN A 128 -10.59 2.03 8.90
N LEU A 129 -10.49 1.00 8.06
CA LEU A 129 -9.68 -0.17 8.37
C LEU A 129 -8.21 0.21 8.57
N LEU A 130 -7.61 -0.35 9.61
CA LEU A 130 -6.16 -0.28 9.81
C LEU A 130 -5.44 -1.07 8.71
N ARG A 131 -4.44 -0.43 8.11
CA ARG A 131 -3.53 -1.02 7.12
C ARG A 131 -2.32 -1.65 7.79
N SER A 132 -1.77 -0.97 8.77
CA SER A 132 -0.66 -1.42 9.59
C SER A 132 -0.79 -0.85 10.99
N PHE A 133 -0.23 -1.59 11.96
CA PHE A 133 -0.16 -1.19 13.35
C PHE A 133 1.08 -1.83 13.97
N THR A 134 1.90 -1.03 14.65
CA THR A 134 3.00 -1.54 15.45
C THR A 134 3.19 -0.66 16.68
N GLU A 135 3.49 -1.28 17.80
CA GLU A 135 3.80 -0.59 19.05
C GLU A 135 4.90 -1.33 19.80
N THR A 136 5.80 -0.56 20.39
CA THR A 136 6.92 -1.04 21.21
C THR A 136 6.85 -0.39 22.58
N LEU A 137 7.22 -1.18 23.59
CA LEU A 137 7.31 -0.75 24.98
C LEU A 137 8.73 -1.02 25.48
N ALA A 138 9.43 0.03 25.88
CA ALA A 138 10.77 -0.05 26.45
C ALA A 138 10.74 0.31 27.94
N PHE A 139 11.45 -0.45 28.77
CA PHE A 139 11.52 -0.24 30.21
C PHE A 139 12.96 0.00 30.66
N SER A 140 13.13 0.85 31.67
CA SER A 140 14.43 1.10 32.30
C SER A 140 14.26 1.57 33.75
N GLY A 141 15.37 1.63 34.49
CA GLY A 141 15.37 2.05 35.89
C GLY A 141 14.96 0.94 36.86
N GLY A 142 14.64 1.32 38.10
CA GLY A 142 14.32 0.37 39.18
C GLY A 142 15.53 -0.28 39.84
N GLY A 143 16.66 -0.37 39.14
CA GLY A 143 17.93 -0.88 39.66
C GLY A 143 18.91 0.22 40.09
N PRO A 144 20.09 -0.17 40.61
CA PRO A 144 21.12 0.77 41.03
C PRO A 144 21.75 1.45 39.81
N ARG A 145 22.07 2.74 39.96
CA ARG A 145 22.88 3.48 39.00
C ARG A 145 24.33 3.43 39.43
N ARG A 146 25.19 2.86 38.59
CA ARG A 146 26.65 2.82 38.81
C ARG A 146 27.36 3.76 37.84
N THR A 147 28.53 4.24 38.24
CA THR A 147 29.47 4.97 37.39
C THR A 147 30.88 4.48 37.67
N VAL A 148 31.80 4.71 36.72
CA VAL A 148 33.24 4.50 36.93
C VAL A 148 33.90 5.87 37.03
N VAL A 149 34.64 6.11 38.10
CA VAL A 149 35.37 7.37 38.31
C VAL A 149 36.85 7.12 38.06
N GLU A 150 37.41 7.82 37.08
CA GLU A 150 38.85 7.80 36.81
C GLU A 150 39.62 8.43 37.97
N CYS A 151 40.69 7.77 38.41
CA CYS A 151 41.50 8.20 39.54
C CYS A 151 42.89 8.60 39.06
N ALA A 152 43.45 9.67 39.62
CA ALA A 152 44.72 10.24 39.14
C ALA A 152 45.93 9.31 39.30
N ASN A 153 45.90 8.40 40.27
CA ASN A 153 47.01 7.51 40.62
C ASN A 153 46.56 6.08 41.01
N ALA A 154 45.36 5.67 40.59
CA ALA A 154 44.83 4.33 40.83
C ALA A 154 43.94 3.89 39.66
N PRO A 155 43.71 2.57 39.47
CA PRO A 155 42.73 2.10 38.50
C PRO A 155 41.35 2.73 38.75
N PRO A 156 40.55 2.96 37.70
CA PRO A 156 39.21 3.51 37.85
C PRO A 156 38.35 2.70 38.84
N GLN A 157 37.57 3.40 39.66
CA GLN A 157 36.77 2.79 40.72
C GLN A 157 35.29 2.80 40.34
N GLU A 158 34.61 1.66 40.46
CA GLU A 158 33.15 1.58 40.37
C GLU A 158 32.50 2.22 41.60
N GLN A 159 31.52 3.11 41.38
CA GLN A 159 30.74 3.74 42.43
C GLN A 159 29.24 3.58 42.18
N VAL A 160 28.47 3.37 43.24
CA VAL A 160 27.00 3.34 43.19
C VAL A 160 26.47 4.74 43.51
N LEU A 161 25.87 5.40 42.52
CA LEU A 161 25.29 6.75 42.64
C LEU A 161 23.87 6.74 43.23
N ALA A 162 23.12 5.66 43.00
CA ALA A 162 21.78 5.48 43.55
C ALA A 162 21.52 3.98 43.72
N LEU A 163 20.92 3.57 44.84
CA LEU A 163 20.52 2.18 45.07
C LEU A 163 19.26 1.81 44.28
N TYR A 164 18.37 2.79 44.09
CA TYR A 164 17.13 2.65 43.32
C TYR A 164 16.95 3.87 42.44
N THR A 165 16.79 3.63 41.14
CA THR A 165 16.43 4.67 40.17
C THR A 165 14.93 4.64 39.91
N ALA A 166 14.35 5.78 39.51
CA ALA A 166 12.95 5.83 39.08
C ALA A 166 12.72 4.83 37.93
N PHE A 167 11.59 4.14 37.95
CA PHE A 167 11.17 3.30 36.83
C PHE A 167 10.72 4.21 35.70
N ARG A 168 11.23 3.95 34.50
CA ARG A 168 10.89 4.68 33.29
C ARG A 168 10.38 3.71 32.25
N ALA A 169 9.34 4.11 31.53
CA ALA A 169 8.87 3.38 30.38
C ALA A 169 8.67 4.33 29.19
N THR A 170 8.81 3.81 27.99
CA THR A 170 8.54 4.53 26.74
C THR A 170 7.67 3.65 25.86
N GLN A 171 6.46 4.11 25.58
CA GLN A 171 5.51 3.48 24.66
C GLN A 171 5.55 4.27 23.35
N ILE A 172 5.93 3.65 22.25
CA ILE A 172 6.00 4.29 20.94
C ILE A 172 5.28 3.39 19.94
N GLY A 173 4.43 3.98 19.11
CA GLY A 173 3.76 3.23 18.06
C GLY A 173 3.43 4.07 16.84
N GLN A 174 2.97 3.37 15.81
CA GLN A 174 2.49 3.95 14.57
C GLN A 174 1.37 3.08 14.00
N ALA A 175 0.43 3.72 13.32
CA ALA A 175 -0.66 3.08 12.62
C ALA A 175 -0.96 3.82 11.32
N VAL A 176 -1.49 3.09 10.34
CA VAL A 176 -1.95 3.67 9.07
C VAL A 176 -3.40 3.28 8.87
N GLY A 177 -4.30 4.26 8.75
CA GLY A 177 -5.69 4.01 8.37
C GLY A 177 -5.88 4.05 6.86
N LEU A 178 -6.84 3.30 6.33
CA LEU A 178 -7.09 3.25 4.89
C LEU A 178 -7.73 4.54 4.37
N THR A 179 -8.74 5.07 5.06
CA THR A 179 -9.58 6.20 4.61
C THR A 179 -9.54 7.41 5.52
N GLY A 180 -8.94 7.31 6.70
CA GLY A 180 -8.74 8.42 7.63
C GLY A 180 -7.68 8.13 8.69
N TYR A 181 -7.33 9.13 9.50
CA TYR A 181 -6.40 8.92 10.61
C TYR A 181 -7.03 8.01 11.68
N PRO A 182 -6.39 6.88 12.04
CA PRO A 182 -6.87 6.06 13.14
C PRO A 182 -6.59 6.77 14.47
N THR A 183 -7.38 6.47 15.50
CA THR A 183 -7.16 6.99 16.84
C THR A 183 -5.99 6.26 17.50
N PRO A 184 -4.92 6.96 17.93
CA PRO A 184 -3.85 6.34 18.70
C PRO A 184 -4.38 5.68 19.99
N PRO A 185 -3.82 4.53 20.41
CA PRO A 185 -4.13 3.94 21.71
C PRO A 185 -3.87 4.92 22.85
N ALA A 186 -4.70 4.87 23.89
CA ALA A 186 -4.47 5.65 25.10
C ALA A 186 -3.14 5.23 25.78
N PRO A 187 -2.48 6.15 26.51
CA PRO A 187 -1.27 5.83 27.26
C PRO A 187 -1.55 4.72 28.29
N LEU A 188 -0.67 3.72 28.38
CA LEU A 188 -0.86 2.57 29.28
C LEU A 188 -0.94 2.94 30.76
N TRP A 189 -0.23 3.98 31.18
CA TRP A 189 -0.27 4.50 32.55
C TRP A 189 -0.51 6.02 32.57
N PRO A 190 -1.76 6.49 32.38
CA PRO A 190 -2.06 7.91 32.24
C PRO A 190 -1.58 8.75 33.42
N GLY A 191 -1.72 8.25 34.66
CA GLY A 191 -1.27 8.94 35.88
C GLY A 191 0.25 8.92 36.12
N LYS A 192 1.04 8.40 35.18
CA LYS A 192 2.51 8.29 35.25
C LYS A 192 3.22 8.97 34.08
N LEU A 193 2.48 9.73 33.26
CA LEU A 193 3.06 10.49 32.16
C LEU A 193 4.06 11.52 32.70
N GLU A 194 5.27 11.49 32.15
CA GLU A 194 6.30 12.51 32.40
C GLU A 194 6.01 13.77 31.56
N VAL A 195 5.48 13.56 30.35
CA VAL A 195 5.03 14.59 29.41
C VAL A 195 3.77 14.06 28.72
N ASP A 196 2.81 14.94 28.42
CA ASP A 196 1.67 14.57 27.59
C ASP A 196 2.13 14.07 26.22
N GLY A 197 1.50 13.02 25.71
CA GLY A 197 1.82 12.51 24.40
C GLY A 197 1.21 13.39 23.30
N GLU A 198 2.02 13.75 22.32
CA GLU A 198 1.58 14.48 21.13
C GLU A 198 1.58 13.53 19.92
N PRO A 199 0.40 13.07 19.47
CA PRO A 199 0.33 12.29 18.24
C PRO A 199 0.77 13.13 17.05
N THR A 200 1.63 12.56 16.21
CA THR A 200 2.06 13.17 14.96
C THR A 200 1.27 12.58 13.81
N LEU A 201 0.53 13.44 13.09
CA LEU A 201 -0.18 13.09 11.86
C LEU A 201 0.76 13.28 10.66
N GLY A 202 0.92 12.25 9.84
CA GLY A 202 1.66 12.36 8.58
C GLY A 202 0.72 12.52 7.39
N SER A 203 1.19 13.07 6.27
CA SER A 203 0.34 13.29 5.10
C SER A 203 -0.18 11.98 4.49
N PRO A 204 -1.46 11.92 4.10
CA PRO A 204 -1.98 10.78 3.35
C PRO A 204 -1.41 10.74 1.94
N ARG A 205 -1.51 9.58 1.29
CA ARG A 205 -1.08 9.37 -0.10
C ARG A 205 -2.24 9.62 -1.07
N LEU A 206 -2.00 10.45 -2.07
CA LEU A 206 -2.95 10.65 -3.16
C LEU A 206 -2.80 9.53 -4.20
N ARG A 207 -3.90 8.80 -4.49
CA ARG A 207 -3.99 7.80 -5.55
C ARG A 207 -5.30 7.96 -6.30
N ASN A 208 -5.25 8.13 -7.63
CA ASN A 208 -6.44 8.33 -8.48
C ASN A 208 -7.38 9.44 -7.96
N GLY A 209 -6.82 10.53 -7.45
CA GLY A 209 -7.62 11.64 -6.89
C GLY A 209 -8.22 11.37 -5.50
N VAL A 210 -7.94 10.22 -4.90
CA VAL A 210 -8.42 9.81 -3.57
C VAL A 210 -7.26 9.75 -2.59
N TYR A 211 -7.43 10.30 -1.39
CA TYR A 211 -6.45 10.17 -0.31
C TYR A 211 -6.62 8.84 0.42
N VAL A 212 -5.53 8.08 0.51
CA VAL A 212 -5.44 6.78 1.18
C VAL A 212 -4.17 6.71 2.02
N ASP A 213 -4.05 5.69 2.88
CA ASP A 213 -2.90 5.48 3.76
C ASP A 213 -2.63 6.71 4.63
N TRP A 214 -3.40 6.88 5.70
CA TRP A 214 -3.37 8.01 6.63
C TRP A 214 -2.53 7.67 7.87
N PRO A 215 -1.25 8.05 7.92
CA PRO A 215 -0.34 7.65 8.99
C PRO A 215 -0.50 8.51 10.25
N VAL A 216 -0.45 7.84 11.41
CA VAL A 216 -0.30 8.48 12.72
C VAL A 216 0.80 7.78 13.50
N SER A 217 1.55 8.53 14.29
CA SER A 217 2.52 8.01 15.24
C SER A 217 2.35 8.67 16.59
N TRP A 218 2.72 7.96 17.65
CA TRP A 218 2.61 8.45 19.03
C TRP A 218 3.82 8.01 19.86
N ALA A 219 4.15 8.80 20.88
CA ALA A 219 5.16 8.49 21.86
C ALA A 219 4.70 8.98 23.23
N TYR A 220 4.66 8.07 24.21
CA TYR A 220 4.37 8.36 25.61
C TYR A 220 5.60 8.02 26.45
N ARG A 221 5.99 8.94 27.34
CA ARG A 221 7.09 8.73 28.30
C ARG A 221 6.52 8.72 29.71
N PHE A 222 6.94 7.73 30.48
CA PHE A 222 6.42 7.49 31.83
C PHE A 222 7.53 7.49 32.86
N VAL A 223 7.20 7.96 34.07
CA VAL A 223 8.05 7.90 35.25
C VAL A 223 7.25 7.45 36.47
N SER A 224 7.82 6.54 37.27
CA SER A 224 7.16 6.02 38.47
C SER A 224 8.17 5.67 39.57
N ALA A 225 7.72 5.78 40.82
CA ALA A 225 8.44 5.27 41.98
C ALA A 225 8.34 3.74 42.13
N THR A 226 7.36 3.12 41.47
CA THR A 226 7.10 1.67 41.47
C THR A 226 7.22 1.08 40.07
N PRO A 227 7.44 -0.25 39.93
CA PRO A 227 7.53 -0.91 38.63
C PRO A 227 6.36 -0.58 37.70
N LEU A 228 6.67 -0.26 36.45
CA LEU A 228 5.70 -0.11 35.36
C LEU A 228 5.57 -1.47 34.67
N ALA A 229 4.40 -2.11 34.77
CA ALA A 229 4.15 -3.43 34.19
C ALA A 229 3.04 -3.35 33.15
N GLY A 230 3.31 -3.84 31.95
CA GLY A 230 2.41 -3.73 30.79
C GLY A 230 3.02 -4.35 29.54
N VAL A 231 2.19 -4.52 28.53
CA VAL A 231 2.58 -5.01 27.19
C VAL A 231 2.08 -4.02 26.14
N PRO A 232 2.68 -3.98 24.95
CA PRO A 232 2.14 -3.20 23.84
C PRO A 232 0.68 -3.56 23.56
N ASN A 233 -0.10 -2.58 23.12
CA ASN A 233 -1.46 -2.77 22.65
C ASN A 233 -1.46 -3.77 21.50
N ARG A 234 -2.51 -4.61 21.46
CA ARG A 234 -2.77 -5.50 20.33
C ARG A 234 -3.34 -4.71 19.17
N TRP A 235 -3.44 -5.35 18.00
CA TRP A 235 -4.17 -4.80 16.85
C TRP A 235 -5.53 -4.23 17.32
N PRO A 236 -5.75 -2.91 17.22
CA PRO A 236 -7.01 -2.31 17.62
C PRO A 236 -8.15 -2.85 16.76
N ALA A 237 -9.29 -3.16 17.36
CA ALA A 237 -10.51 -3.30 16.59
C ALA A 237 -10.80 -1.94 15.94
N GLY A 238 -10.91 -1.92 14.61
CA GLY A 238 -11.18 -0.70 13.82
C GLY A 238 -12.54 -0.10 14.12
#